data_AF-A0AA39V4P6-F1
#
_entry.id   AF-A0AA39V4P6-F1
#
_cell.length_a   1.000
_cell.length_b   1.000
_cell.length_c   1.000
_cell.angle_alpha   90.00
_cell.angle_beta   90.00
_cell.angle_gamma   90.00
#
_symmetry.space_group_name_H-M   'P 1'
#
loop_
_entity.id
_entity.type
_entity.pdbx_description
1 polymer ?
#
loop_
_entity_poly.entity_id
_entity_poly.type
_entity_poly.pdbx_seq_one_letter_code
_entity_poly.pdbx_strand_id
1 'polypeptide(L)'
;MATLKSIPYLAIEQALAQGKDTLQDQRVFNTNLHKREEIESILPDLQHFPPDDDQPWILLEPWLNLIMASQGLREVDVHRIRLPGSFLIQVIHASKLGLQMGRISEDDAEDLAGAFPRKTTDGSTLEDLIKTKKFLVRLDTCSLKDAIIGKGPIQSVQDLWMRLATSTRGMAGIRDLRLHDPSTPIYMYLFPWKDDMNTALEYRVYCAPPTGKIAAISQYEWHAPWYHASAAKHDQEAIANRLLENCQGLHQEIMGHPAMTEALRNRGFVFDVYEDPSTQ
;
A
#
# COMPACT_ATOMS: atom_id res chain seq x y z
N MET A 1 -6.72 16.01 -27.45
CA MET A 1 -6.68 14.62 -26.96
C MET A 1 -5.22 14.26 -26.73
N ALA A 2 -4.84 13.85 -25.52
CA ALA A 2 -3.50 13.35 -25.27
C ALA A 2 -3.40 11.92 -25.81
N THR A 3 -2.48 11.66 -26.73
CA THR A 3 -2.27 10.31 -27.27
C THR A 3 -1.50 9.49 -26.25
N LEU A 4 -2.04 8.35 -25.83
CA LEU A 4 -1.35 7.42 -24.95
C LEU A 4 -0.10 6.90 -25.67
N LYS A 5 1.08 7.06 -25.05
CA LYS A 5 2.34 6.50 -25.58
C LYS A 5 2.70 5.28 -24.75
N SER A 6 2.62 4.10 -25.36
CA SER A 6 3.10 2.86 -24.74
C SER A 6 4.63 2.78 -24.85
N ILE A 7 5.31 2.48 -23.74
CA ILE A 7 6.74 2.16 -23.75
C ILE A 7 6.87 0.63 -23.89
N PRO A 8 7.54 0.11 -24.93
CA PRO A 8 7.72 -1.33 -25.09
C PRO A 8 8.56 -1.93 -23.96
N TYR A 9 8.17 -3.11 -23.46
CA TYR A 9 8.93 -3.82 -22.40
C TYR A 9 10.39 -4.06 -22.77
N LEU A 10 10.70 -4.32 -24.04
CA LEU A 10 12.08 -4.49 -24.52
C LEU A 10 12.96 -3.25 -24.24
N ALA A 11 12.40 -2.04 -24.29
CA ALA A 11 13.12 -0.82 -23.95
C ALA A 11 13.41 -0.74 -22.43
N ILE A 12 12.50 -1.28 -21.60
CA ILE A 12 12.68 -1.41 -20.15
C ILE A 12 13.75 -2.48 -19.85
N GLU A 13 13.71 -3.64 -20.51
CA GLU A 13 14.73 -4.69 -20.35
C GLU A 13 16.13 -4.20 -20.71
N GLN A 14 16.26 -3.42 -21.79
CA GLN A 14 17.53 -2.82 -22.19
C GLN A 14 18.03 -1.83 -21.14
N ALA A 15 17.16 -0.99 -20.59
CA ALA A 15 17.51 -0.08 -19.49
C ALA A 15 17.90 -0.84 -18.21
N LEU A 16 17.18 -1.91 -17.86
CA LEU A 16 17.48 -2.78 -16.73
C LEU A 16 18.82 -3.51 -16.90
N ALA A 17 19.10 -4.01 -18.10
CA ALA A 17 20.37 -4.67 -18.41
C ALA A 17 21.55 -3.71 -18.34
N GLN A 18 21.36 -2.44 -18.71
CA GLN A 18 22.37 -1.39 -18.58
C GLN A 18 22.57 -0.95 -17.11
N GLY A 19 21.55 -1.10 -16.25
CA GLY A 19 21.63 -0.79 -14.81
C GLY A 19 22.04 -1.97 -13.91
N LYS A 20 22.29 -3.17 -14.45
CA LYS A 20 22.47 -4.40 -13.64
C LYS A 20 23.64 -4.36 -12.66
N ASP A 21 24.69 -3.59 -12.94
CA ASP A 21 25.86 -3.49 -12.05
C ASP A 21 25.62 -2.63 -10.80
N THR A 22 24.51 -1.89 -10.72
CA THR A 22 24.12 -1.07 -9.56
C THR A 22 22.88 -1.57 -8.81
N LEU A 23 22.21 -2.62 -9.29
CA LEU A 23 20.84 -2.99 -8.90
C LEU A 23 20.72 -4.37 -8.20
N GLN A 24 21.50 -4.61 -7.14
CA GLN A 24 21.47 -5.91 -6.41
C GLN A 24 20.36 -6.06 -5.35
N ASP A 25 19.67 -4.99 -4.94
CA ASP A 25 18.67 -5.09 -3.87
C ASP A 25 17.25 -4.84 -4.39
N GLN A 26 16.42 -5.89 -4.37
CA GLN A 26 15.01 -5.82 -4.75
C GLN A 26 14.20 -4.85 -3.87
N ARG A 27 14.76 -4.39 -2.74
CA ARG A 27 14.18 -3.34 -1.89
C ARG A 27 14.22 -1.94 -2.52
N VAL A 28 15.00 -1.71 -3.59
CA VAL A 28 15.11 -0.42 -4.31
C VAL A 28 13.93 -0.15 -5.25
N PHE A 29 13.07 -1.15 -5.50
CA PHE A 29 12.06 -1.08 -6.57
C PHE A 29 10.68 -0.52 -6.18
N ASN A 30 10.60 0.18 -5.05
CA ASN A 30 9.47 1.04 -4.75
C ASN A 30 9.77 2.44 -5.32
N THR A 31 8.82 3.08 -5.99
CA THR A 31 8.98 4.39 -6.68
C THR A 31 9.40 5.58 -5.77
N ASN A 32 9.72 5.31 -4.51
CA ASN A 32 10.06 6.28 -3.48
C ASN A 32 11.57 6.28 -3.14
N LEU A 33 12.41 5.57 -3.91
CA LEU A 33 13.83 5.35 -3.55
C LEU A 33 14.84 5.88 -4.59
N HIS A 34 14.40 6.60 -5.61
CA HIS A 34 15.32 7.30 -6.50
C HIS A 34 15.94 8.49 -5.78
N LYS A 35 17.27 8.59 -5.82
CA LYS A 35 17.97 9.78 -5.33
C LYS A 35 17.66 10.96 -6.25
N ARG A 36 17.71 12.16 -5.69
CA ARG A 36 17.45 13.40 -6.43
C ARG A 36 18.31 13.50 -7.69
N GLU A 37 19.60 13.18 -7.54
CA GLU A 37 20.58 13.24 -8.62
C GLU A 37 20.25 12.27 -9.77
N GLU A 38 19.64 11.12 -9.45
CA GLU A 38 19.22 10.14 -10.45
C GLU A 38 18.05 10.66 -11.28
N ILE A 39 17.08 11.32 -10.63
CA ILE A 39 15.92 11.93 -11.31
C ILE A 39 16.37 13.12 -12.17
N GLU A 40 17.18 14.02 -11.62
CA GLU A 40 17.69 15.21 -12.31
C GLU A 40 18.56 14.84 -13.53
N SER A 41 19.30 13.72 -13.47
CA SER A 41 20.12 13.25 -14.60
C SER A 41 19.30 12.83 -15.82
N ILE A 42 18.05 12.42 -15.61
CA ILE A 42 17.13 11.95 -16.65
C ILE A 42 16.14 13.07 -17.03
N LEU A 43 15.76 13.92 -16.07
CA LEU A 43 14.77 14.99 -16.21
C LEU A 43 15.33 16.30 -15.63
N PRO A 44 16.27 16.97 -16.33
CA PRO A 44 16.99 18.13 -15.81
C PRO A 44 16.10 19.36 -15.56
N ASP A 45 14.94 19.44 -16.23
CA ASP A 45 13.98 20.54 -16.11
C ASP A 45 12.82 20.23 -15.16
N LEU A 46 12.90 19.14 -14.36
CA LEU A 46 11.83 18.80 -13.43
C LEU A 46 11.77 19.86 -12.32
N GLN A 47 10.65 20.60 -12.25
CA GLN A 47 10.42 21.55 -11.19
C GLN A 47 10.25 20.77 -9.87
N HIS A 48 11.29 20.76 -9.05
CA HIS A 48 11.30 20.03 -7.79
C HIS A 48 10.50 20.78 -6.73
N PHE A 49 9.44 20.15 -6.25
CA PHE A 49 8.82 20.50 -4.97
C PHE A 49 9.56 19.72 -3.89
N PRO A 50 10.26 20.38 -2.95
CA PRO A 50 10.85 19.66 -1.82
C PRO A 50 9.73 18.91 -1.07
N PRO A 51 10.00 17.71 -0.54
CA PRO A 51 9.07 17.10 0.40
C PRO A 51 8.91 18.06 1.58
N ASP A 52 7.71 18.59 1.78
CA ASP A 52 7.36 19.30 3.01
C ASP A 52 7.48 18.29 4.16
N ASP A 53 8.50 18.46 4.99
CA ASP A 53 8.78 17.63 6.18
C ASP A 53 7.67 17.77 7.25
N ASP A 54 6.79 18.76 7.13
CA ASP A 54 5.75 19.11 8.12
C ASP A 54 4.33 18.62 7.77
N GLN A 55 4.15 17.83 6.70
CA GLN A 55 2.81 17.53 6.18
C GLN A 55 2.35 16.09 6.48
N PRO A 56 1.10 15.90 6.94
CA PRO A 56 0.62 14.61 7.43
C PRO A 56 0.53 13.56 6.31
N TRP A 57 0.87 12.33 6.67
CA TRP A 57 0.72 11.14 5.83
C TRP A 57 -0.71 11.03 5.26
N ILE A 58 -0.84 10.52 4.05
CA ILE A 58 -2.14 10.07 3.53
C ILE A 58 -2.56 8.86 4.37
N LEU A 59 -3.47 9.08 5.32
CA LEU A 59 -4.04 8.03 6.17
C LEU A 59 -5.10 7.24 5.40
N LEU A 60 -5.33 5.98 5.77
CA LEU A 60 -6.39 5.16 5.17
C LEU A 60 -7.79 5.64 5.57
N GLU A 61 -8.00 5.92 6.86
CA GLU A 61 -9.33 6.16 7.43
C GLU A 61 -10.20 7.12 6.59
N PRO A 62 -9.70 8.30 6.15
CA PRO A 62 -10.52 9.21 5.37
C PRO A 62 -10.95 8.65 4.00
N TRP A 63 -10.25 7.65 3.46
CA TRP A 63 -10.52 7.04 2.15
C TRP A 63 -11.20 5.68 2.24
N LEU A 64 -11.43 5.17 3.46
CA LEU A 64 -11.86 3.80 3.69
C LEU A 64 -13.17 3.47 2.94
N ASN A 65 -14.16 4.34 3.01
CA ASN A 65 -15.46 4.12 2.35
C ASN A 65 -15.34 4.06 0.83
N LEU A 66 -14.52 4.92 0.22
CA LEU A 66 -14.28 4.91 -1.22
C LEU A 66 -13.57 3.61 -1.65
N ILE A 67 -12.56 3.19 -0.90
CA ILE A 67 -11.82 1.94 -1.15
C ILE A 67 -12.74 0.71 -1.01
N MET A 68 -13.62 0.71 -0.01
CA MET A 68 -14.57 -0.38 0.17
C MET A 68 -15.59 -0.42 -0.97
N ALA A 69 -16.13 0.73 -1.36
CA ALA A 69 -17.09 0.83 -2.46
C ALA A 69 -16.49 0.37 -3.78
N SER A 70 -15.25 0.77 -4.11
CA SER A 70 -14.58 0.35 -5.35
C SER A 70 -14.26 -1.15 -5.41
N GLN A 71 -14.27 -1.83 -4.27
CA GLN A 71 -14.06 -3.28 -4.16
C GLN A 71 -15.37 -4.06 -3.93
N GLY A 72 -16.53 -3.38 -3.91
CA GLY A 72 -17.81 -4.01 -3.60
C GLY A 72 -17.91 -4.55 -2.17
N LEU A 73 -17.08 -4.04 -1.24
CA LEU A 73 -17.06 -4.46 0.16
C LEU A 73 -18.13 -3.70 0.96
N ARG A 74 -18.74 -4.39 1.92
CA ARG A 74 -19.68 -3.79 2.88
C ARG A 74 -18.96 -3.49 4.19
N GLU A 75 -19.55 -2.62 5.02
CA GLU A 75 -19.00 -2.29 6.35
C GLU A 75 -18.73 -3.52 7.22
N VAL A 76 -19.58 -4.55 7.13
CA VAL A 76 -19.41 -5.81 7.88
C VAL A 76 -18.25 -6.68 7.40
N ASP A 77 -17.68 -6.37 6.24
CA ASP A 77 -16.58 -7.15 5.66
C ASP A 77 -15.21 -6.62 6.12
N VAL A 78 -15.13 -5.37 6.59
CA VAL A 78 -13.88 -4.75 7.08
C VAL A 78 -13.97 -4.46 8.58
N HIS A 79 -13.07 -5.07 9.36
CA HIS A 79 -13.04 -4.87 10.81
C HIS A 79 -11.90 -3.96 11.25
N ARG A 80 -12.11 -3.25 12.36
CA ARG A 80 -11.14 -2.34 12.96
C ARG A 80 -10.81 -2.78 14.37
N ILE A 81 -9.55 -2.64 14.77
CA ILE A 81 -9.08 -2.90 16.13
C ILE A 81 -8.37 -1.63 16.59
N ARG A 82 -8.90 -0.99 17.63
CA ARG A 82 -8.21 0.13 18.27
C ARG A 82 -7.05 -0.41 19.10
N LEU A 83 -5.82 -0.02 18.77
CA LEU A 83 -4.64 -0.45 19.51
C LEU A 83 -4.45 0.43 20.77
N PRO A 84 -4.41 -0.16 21.97
CA PRO A 84 -4.17 0.59 23.20
C PRO A 84 -2.79 1.23 23.21
N GLY A 85 -2.67 2.42 23.81
CA GLY A 85 -1.38 3.10 23.96
C GLY A 85 -0.35 2.27 24.73
N SER A 86 -0.78 1.58 25.80
CA SER A 86 0.05 0.65 26.57
C SER A 86 0.58 -0.51 25.72
N PHE A 87 -0.26 -1.10 24.89
CA PHE A 87 0.13 -2.16 23.96
C PHE A 87 1.15 -1.66 22.93
N LEU A 88 0.96 -0.46 22.38
CA LEU A 88 1.91 0.11 21.41
C LEU A 88 3.30 0.35 22.00
N ILE A 89 3.41 0.70 23.29
CA ILE A 89 4.69 0.83 23.99
C ILE A 89 5.42 -0.53 24.02
N GLN A 90 4.71 -1.60 24.33
CA GLN A 90 5.26 -2.97 24.33
C GLN A 90 5.67 -3.41 22.92
N VAL A 91 4.86 -3.12 21.90
CA VAL A 91 5.21 -3.40 20.50
C VAL A 91 6.49 -2.68 20.09
N ILE A 92 6.62 -1.40 20.44
CA ILE A 92 7.83 -0.62 20.16
C ILE A 92 9.04 -1.24 20.86
N HIS A 93 8.90 -1.68 22.11
CA HIS A 93 9.96 -2.39 22.85
C HIS A 93 10.38 -3.67 22.14
N ALA A 94 9.42 -4.59 21.93
CA ALA A 94 9.64 -5.88 21.29
C ALA A 94 10.24 -5.75 19.87
N SER A 95 9.82 -4.74 19.11
CA SER A 95 10.31 -4.51 17.75
C SER A 95 11.79 -4.16 17.65
N LYS A 96 12.40 -3.57 18.69
CA LYS A 96 13.81 -3.14 18.66
C LYS A 96 14.74 -4.32 18.39
N LEU A 97 14.52 -5.42 19.11
CA LEU A 97 15.25 -6.67 18.94
C LEU A 97 14.60 -7.53 17.85
N GLY A 98 13.26 -7.51 17.76
CA GLY A 98 12.48 -8.28 16.78
C GLY A 98 12.89 -8.05 15.32
N LEU A 99 13.02 -6.80 14.93
CA LEU A 99 13.39 -6.41 13.56
C LEU A 99 14.83 -6.78 13.21
N GLN A 100 15.74 -6.79 14.20
CA GLN A 100 17.14 -7.14 14.00
C GLN A 100 17.34 -8.67 13.98
N MET A 101 16.68 -9.38 14.88
CA MET A 101 16.90 -10.81 15.13
C MET A 101 15.98 -11.72 14.31
N GLY A 102 14.96 -11.16 13.66
CA GLY A 102 13.98 -11.99 12.96
C GLY A 102 13.09 -12.82 13.89
N ARG A 103 12.99 -12.46 15.17
CA ARG A 103 12.16 -13.16 16.18
C ARG A 103 11.90 -12.27 17.39
N ILE A 104 10.75 -12.47 18.03
CA ILE A 104 10.40 -11.85 19.32
C ILE A 104 10.80 -12.79 20.45
N SER A 105 11.20 -12.26 21.61
CA SER A 105 11.52 -13.07 22.79
C SER A 105 10.24 -13.73 23.35
N GLU A 106 10.37 -14.82 24.12
CA GLU A 106 9.21 -15.48 24.73
C GLU A 106 8.50 -14.55 25.72
N ASP A 107 9.26 -13.83 26.55
CA ASP A 107 8.75 -12.84 27.50
C ASP A 107 7.96 -11.71 26.79
N ASP A 108 8.55 -11.10 25.75
CA ASP A 108 7.86 -10.07 24.96
C ASP A 108 6.61 -10.64 24.27
N ALA A 109 6.65 -11.90 23.82
CA ALA A 109 5.51 -12.54 23.17
C ALA A 109 4.35 -12.78 24.15
N GLU A 110 4.64 -13.21 25.38
CA GLU A 110 3.64 -13.37 26.43
C GLU A 110 3.00 -12.03 26.79
N ASP A 111 3.81 -10.99 26.98
CA ASP A 111 3.35 -9.62 27.26
C ASP A 111 2.43 -9.08 26.14
N LEU A 112 2.87 -9.21 24.89
CA LEU A 112 2.09 -8.78 23.73
C LEU A 112 0.77 -9.56 23.62
N ALA A 113 0.79 -10.87 23.84
CA ALA A 113 -0.41 -11.70 23.79
C ALA A 113 -1.41 -11.35 24.91
N GLY A 114 -0.91 -11.01 26.10
CA GLY A 114 -1.73 -10.58 27.24
C GLY A 114 -2.38 -9.21 27.03
N ALA A 115 -1.67 -8.28 26.38
CA ALA A 115 -2.14 -6.91 26.18
C ALA A 115 -2.93 -6.69 24.87
N PHE A 116 -2.87 -7.62 23.91
CA PHE A 116 -3.55 -7.46 22.62
C PHE A 116 -5.08 -7.48 22.79
N PRO A 117 -5.83 -6.54 22.18
CA PRO A 117 -7.29 -6.57 22.19
C PRO A 117 -7.85 -7.88 21.64
N ARG A 118 -8.89 -8.42 22.28
CA ARG A 118 -9.57 -9.67 21.86
C ARG A 118 -10.80 -9.43 21.00
N LYS A 119 -11.21 -8.17 20.88
CA LYS A 119 -12.38 -7.75 20.12
C LYS A 119 -12.03 -6.62 19.17
N THR A 120 -12.73 -6.57 18.06
CA THR A 120 -12.79 -5.44 17.16
C THR A 120 -13.57 -4.28 17.80
N THR A 121 -13.48 -3.09 17.21
CA THR A 121 -14.23 -1.89 17.61
C THR A 121 -15.74 -2.08 17.49
N ASP A 122 -16.20 -2.95 16.58
CA ASP A 122 -17.62 -3.32 16.43
C ASP A 122 -18.10 -4.39 17.43
N GLY A 123 -17.20 -4.92 18.26
CA GLY A 123 -17.51 -5.89 19.31
C GLY A 123 -17.36 -7.37 18.92
N SER A 124 -17.00 -7.67 17.66
CA SER A 124 -16.73 -9.03 17.19
C SER A 124 -15.49 -9.64 17.86
N THR A 125 -15.56 -10.91 18.24
CA THR A 125 -14.42 -11.67 18.78
C THR A 125 -13.43 -11.99 17.68
N LEU A 126 -12.15 -11.69 17.87
CA LEU A 126 -11.12 -11.90 16.85
C LEU A 126 -10.88 -13.38 16.54
N GLU A 127 -10.89 -14.23 17.57
CA GLU A 127 -10.72 -15.67 17.39
C GLU A 127 -11.82 -16.27 16.51
N ASP A 128 -13.07 -15.80 16.63
CA ASP A 128 -14.20 -16.29 15.83
C ASP A 128 -14.12 -15.78 14.38
N LEU A 129 -13.72 -14.51 14.19
CA LEU A 129 -13.50 -13.94 12.87
C LEU A 129 -12.41 -14.70 12.10
N ILE A 130 -11.24 -14.90 12.71
CA ILE A 130 -10.08 -15.53 12.06
C ILE A 130 -10.33 -17.02 11.76
N LYS A 131 -11.15 -17.70 12.57
CA LYS A 131 -11.58 -19.08 12.29
C LYS A 131 -12.49 -19.20 11.06
N THR A 132 -13.27 -18.17 10.78
CA THR A 132 -14.34 -18.22 9.76
C THR A 132 -13.95 -17.53 8.46
N LYS A 133 -13.02 -16.58 8.52
CA LYS A 133 -12.59 -15.76 7.38
C LYS A 133 -11.08 -15.56 7.40
N LYS A 134 -10.52 -15.34 6.22
CA LYS A 134 -9.12 -14.95 6.03
C LYS A 134 -9.03 -13.44 5.90
N PHE A 135 -7.99 -12.84 6.48
CA PHE A 135 -7.80 -11.38 6.46
C PHE A 135 -6.41 -10.95 6.01
N LEU A 136 -6.37 -9.83 5.28
CA LEU A 136 -5.22 -8.96 5.10
C LEU A 136 -5.19 -7.92 6.22
N VAL A 137 -4.01 -7.63 6.76
CA VAL A 137 -3.82 -6.64 7.84
C VAL A 137 -3.09 -5.41 7.35
N ARG A 138 -3.59 -4.25 7.76
CA ARG A 138 -2.93 -2.98 7.55
C ARG A 138 -3.17 -2.01 8.69
N LEU A 139 -2.26 -1.05 8.83
CA LEU A 139 -2.47 0.19 9.54
C LEU A 139 -2.99 1.26 8.56
N ASP A 140 -3.27 2.45 9.08
CA ASP A 140 -3.61 3.61 8.25
C ASP A 140 -2.54 3.92 7.21
N THR A 141 -1.27 3.83 7.60
CA THR A 141 -0.13 4.25 6.79
C THR A 141 0.42 3.16 5.88
N CYS A 142 0.19 1.87 6.19
CA CYS A 142 0.78 0.78 5.41
C CYS A 142 0.15 -0.59 5.66
N SER A 143 0.27 -1.49 4.68
CA SER A 143 0.11 -2.93 4.87
C SER A 143 1.30 -3.52 5.64
N LEU A 144 1.07 -4.48 6.54
CA LEU A 144 2.12 -5.13 7.34
C LEU A 144 2.75 -6.33 6.62
N LYS A 145 2.92 -6.25 5.30
CA LYS A 145 3.31 -7.36 4.42
C LYS A 145 4.81 -7.69 4.44
N ASP A 146 5.62 -6.79 5.02
CA ASP A 146 7.06 -6.92 5.22
C ASP A 146 7.41 -7.56 6.58
N ALA A 147 6.40 -7.96 7.36
CA ALA A 147 6.59 -8.73 8.57
C ALA A 147 7.19 -10.12 8.28
N ILE A 148 7.82 -10.70 9.30
CA ILE A 148 8.55 -11.98 9.21
C ILE A 148 7.62 -13.14 8.82
N ILE A 149 6.39 -13.13 9.32
CA ILE A 149 5.40 -14.17 8.98
C ILE A 149 4.84 -14.03 7.55
N GLY A 150 5.29 -13.02 6.81
CA GLY A 150 5.08 -12.87 5.37
C GLY A 150 3.77 -12.21 4.97
N LYS A 151 3.42 -12.42 3.70
CA LYS A 151 2.35 -11.69 2.99
C LYS A 151 0.98 -12.38 3.03
N GLY A 152 0.90 -13.63 3.50
CA GLY A 152 -0.32 -14.44 3.44
C GLY A 152 -1.47 -13.92 4.32
N PRO A 153 -2.60 -14.65 4.39
CA PRO A 153 -3.67 -14.32 5.32
C PRO A 153 -3.26 -14.55 6.77
N ILE A 154 -3.95 -13.88 7.69
CA ILE A 154 -3.87 -14.15 9.13
C ILE A 154 -4.53 -15.49 9.45
N GLN A 155 -3.86 -16.31 10.25
CA GLN A 155 -4.32 -17.62 10.69
C GLN A 155 -4.62 -17.65 12.19
N SER A 156 -4.11 -16.68 12.96
CA SER A 156 -4.32 -16.59 14.40
C SER A 156 -4.33 -15.14 14.91
N VAL A 157 -4.83 -14.92 16.12
CA VAL A 157 -4.67 -13.62 16.80
C VAL A 157 -3.20 -13.30 17.05
N GLN A 158 -2.37 -14.34 17.24
CA GLN A 158 -0.92 -14.19 17.38
C GLN A 158 -0.28 -13.57 16.14
N ASP A 159 -0.72 -13.97 14.96
CA ASP A 159 -0.23 -13.41 13.70
C ASP A 159 -0.45 -11.90 13.63
N LEU A 160 -1.53 -11.37 14.23
CA LEU A 160 -1.85 -9.94 14.20
C LEU A 160 -0.78 -9.10 14.91
N TRP A 161 -0.52 -9.40 16.19
CA TRP A 161 0.48 -8.66 16.94
C TRP A 161 1.90 -9.00 16.49
N MET A 162 2.16 -10.22 16.02
CA MET A 162 3.46 -10.60 15.47
C MET A 162 3.78 -9.81 14.20
N ARG A 163 2.80 -9.62 13.29
CA ARG A 163 3.00 -8.75 12.11
C ARG A 163 3.30 -7.33 12.49
N LEU A 164 2.61 -6.83 13.50
CA LEU A 164 2.83 -5.47 13.98
C LEU A 164 4.25 -5.33 14.54
N ALA A 165 4.67 -6.22 15.45
CA ALA A 165 5.97 -6.14 16.10
C ALA A 165 7.16 -6.38 15.16
N THR A 166 6.94 -7.02 14.02
CA THR A 166 8.00 -7.45 13.09
C THR A 166 7.95 -6.78 11.72
N SER A 167 7.02 -5.85 11.50
CA SER A 167 6.95 -5.04 10.26
C SER A 167 7.75 -3.75 10.42
N THR A 168 8.81 -3.59 9.62
CA THR A 168 9.61 -2.37 9.58
C THR A 168 8.74 -1.17 9.17
N ARG A 169 7.90 -1.35 8.15
CA ARG A 169 6.96 -0.30 7.68
C ARG A 169 5.92 0.05 8.75
N GLY A 170 5.38 -0.96 9.44
CA GLY A 170 4.44 -0.76 10.54
C GLY A 170 5.06 0.05 11.67
N MET A 171 6.31 -0.25 12.06
CA MET A 171 7.02 0.49 13.10
C MET A 171 7.36 1.92 12.69
N ALA A 172 7.78 2.15 11.44
CA ALA A 172 7.97 3.50 10.92
C ALA A 172 6.64 4.29 11.02
N GLY A 173 5.56 3.73 10.49
CA GLY A 173 4.24 4.35 10.54
C GLY A 173 3.74 4.66 11.95
N ILE A 174 3.94 3.76 12.92
CA ILE A 174 3.55 4.00 14.32
C ILE A 174 4.38 5.13 14.94
N ARG A 175 5.70 5.11 14.75
CA ARG A 175 6.60 6.14 15.30
C ARG A 175 6.28 7.51 14.72
N ASP A 176 6.07 7.59 13.43
CA ASP A 176 5.76 8.84 12.75
C ASP A 176 4.42 9.40 13.21
N LEU A 177 3.36 8.57 13.28
CA LEU A 177 2.06 9.01 13.83
C LEU A 177 2.20 9.55 15.26
N ARG A 178 2.96 8.87 16.12
CA ARG A 178 3.17 9.30 17.50
C ARG A 178 4.03 10.55 17.63
N LEU A 179 4.95 10.79 16.69
CA LEU A 179 5.78 12.00 16.66
C LEU A 179 4.96 13.23 16.26
N HIS A 180 4.07 13.08 15.28
CA HIS A 180 3.25 14.19 14.76
C HIS A 180 2.02 14.47 15.63
N ASP A 181 1.32 13.42 16.09
CA ASP A 181 0.18 13.54 16.98
C ASP A 181 0.13 12.36 17.98
N PRO A 182 0.67 12.57 19.20
CA PRO A 182 0.62 11.57 20.27
C PRO A 182 -0.81 11.13 20.64
N SER A 183 -1.82 11.94 20.36
CA SER A 183 -3.22 11.68 20.73
C SER A 183 -3.99 10.87 19.68
N THR A 184 -3.49 10.82 18.44
CA THR A 184 -4.13 10.10 17.34
C THR A 184 -4.31 8.62 17.72
N PRO A 185 -5.54 8.08 17.68
CA PRO A 185 -5.78 6.65 17.81
C PRO A 185 -5.11 5.89 16.67
N ILE A 186 -4.50 4.74 16.98
CA ILE A 186 -3.94 3.86 15.94
C ILE A 186 -4.88 2.67 15.79
N TYR A 187 -5.35 2.47 14.56
CA TYR A 187 -6.18 1.33 14.20
C TYR A 187 -5.40 0.30 13.39
N MET A 188 -5.69 -0.96 13.67
CA MET A 188 -5.38 -2.07 12.80
C MET A 188 -6.66 -2.46 12.05
N TYR A 189 -6.59 -2.52 10.73
CA TYR A 189 -7.70 -2.86 9.85
C TYR A 189 -7.53 -4.28 9.31
N LEU A 190 -8.62 -5.04 9.33
CA LEU A 190 -8.73 -6.39 8.78
C LEU A 190 -9.61 -6.32 7.53
N PHE A 191 -8.97 -6.43 6.36
CA PHE A 191 -9.66 -6.52 5.08
C PHE A 191 -9.84 -7.99 4.69
N PRO A 192 -10.92 -8.38 4.00
CA PRO A 192 -11.07 -9.73 3.47
C PRO A 192 -9.87 -10.11 2.60
N TRP A 193 -9.35 -11.31 2.82
CA TRP A 193 -8.29 -11.86 1.97
C TRP A 193 -8.88 -12.41 0.67
N LYS A 194 -8.23 -12.10 -0.45
CA LYS A 194 -8.57 -12.60 -1.78
C LYS A 194 -7.51 -13.61 -2.23
N ASP A 195 -7.84 -14.90 -2.20
CA ASP A 195 -6.91 -16.00 -2.51
C ASP A 195 -6.47 -16.01 -3.98
N ASP A 196 -7.31 -15.49 -4.88
CA ASP A 196 -7.10 -15.41 -6.34
C ASP A 196 -6.52 -14.06 -6.79
N MET A 197 -6.00 -13.25 -5.86
CA MET A 197 -5.38 -11.98 -6.21
C MET A 197 -4.08 -12.20 -6.99
N ASN A 198 -4.05 -11.72 -8.24
CA ASN A 198 -2.89 -11.80 -9.11
C ASN A 198 -2.20 -10.43 -9.23
N THR A 199 -1.03 -10.27 -8.63
CA THR A 199 -0.29 -8.99 -8.61
C THR A 199 0.13 -8.48 -9.99
N ALA A 200 0.15 -9.32 -11.01
CA ALA A 200 0.37 -8.90 -12.40
C ALA A 200 -0.81 -8.08 -12.98
N LEU A 201 -1.99 -8.12 -12.34
CA LEU A 201 -3.17 -7.31 -12.66
C LEU A 201 -3.32 -6.07 -11.78
N GLU A 202 -2.33 -5.80 -10.91
CA GLU A 202 -2.26 -4.57 -10.13
C GLU A 202 -1.53 -3.49 -10.94
N TYR A 203 -2.07 -2.28 -10.93
CA TYR A 203 -1.51 -1.12 -11.61
C TYR A 203 -1.41 0.07 -10.65
N ARG A 204 -0.34 0.85 -10.81
CA ARG A 204 -0.17 2.13 -10.13
C ARG A 204 -0.50 3.27 -11.08
N VAL A 205 -1.40 4.14 -10.65
CA VAL A 205 -1.80 5.35 -11.38
C VAL A 205 -1.09 6.56 -10.77
N TYR A 206 -0.38 7.32 -11.61
CA TYR A 206 0.38 8.49 -11.21
C TYR A 206 -0.38 9.76 -11.58
N CYS A 207 -0.71 10.57 -10.58
CA CYS A 207 -1.42 11.83 -10.74
C CYS A 207 -0.45 12.99 -10.52
N ALA A 208 -0.14 13.73 -11.59
CA ALA A 208 0.90 14.74 -11.55
C ALA A 208 0.42 16.05 -10.88
N PRO A 209 1.29 16.71 -10.09
CA PRO A 209 1.05 18.07 -9.63
C PRO A 209 1.03 19.07 -10.80
N PRO A 210 0.50 20.29 -10.60
CA PRO A 210 -0.35 20.69 -9.47
C PRO A 210 -1.82 20.28 -9.68
N THR A 211 -2.14 19.72 -10.85
CA THR A 211 -3.54 19.51 -11.26
C THR A 211 -4.14 18.23 -10.70
N GLY A 212 -3.30 17.30 -10.24
CA GLY A 212 -3.71 15.95 -9.86
C GLY A 212 -4.19 15.11 -11.05
N LYS A 213 -3.90 15.49 -12.31
CA LYS A 213 -4.32 14.72 -13.50
C LYS A 213 -3.49 13.45 -13.64
N ILE A 214 -4.12 12.37 -14.11
CA ILE A 214 -3.42 11.14 -14.50
C ILE A 214 -2.37 11.48 -15.57
N ALA A 215 -1.11 11.20 -15.25
CA ALA A 215 0.03 11.38 -16.15
C ALA A 215 0.54 10.03 -16.68
N ALA A 216 0.46 8.97 -15.88
CA ALA A 216 0.89 7.63 -16.26
C ALA A 216 0.14 6.54 -15.50
N ILE A 217 0.08 5.35 -16.08
CA ILE A 217 -0.39 4.11 -15.46
C ILE A 217 0.70 3.07 -15.73
N SER A 218 1.15 2.35 -14.70
CA SER A 218 2.14 1.28 -14.82
C SER A 218 1.64 0.01 -14.17
N GLN A 219 1.96 -1.15 -14.72
CA GLN A 219 1.85 -2.42 -13.98
C GLN A 219 2.69 -2.32 -12.70
N TYR A 220 2.15 -2.80 -11.58
CA TYR A 220 2.83 -2.77 -10.29
C TYR A 220 4.12 -3.59 -10.33
N GLU A 221 4.06 -4.76 -10.97
CA GLU A 221 5.21 -5.58 -11.34
C GLU A 221 5.89 -5.03 -12.61
N TRP A 222 6.35 -3.79 -12.56
CA TRP A 222 6.95 -3.08 -13.71
C TRP A 222 8.21 -3.77 -14.28
N HIS A 223 8.86 -4.63 -13.48
CA HIS A 223 10.03 -5.41 -13.89
C HIS A 223 9.67 -6.68 -14.67
N ALA A 224 8.40 -7.10 -14.66
CA ALA A 224 7.90 -8.22 -15.41
C ALA A 224 7.22 -7.74 -16.72
N PRO A 225 7.12 -8.60 -17.76
CA PRO A 225 6.29 -8.30 -18.91
C PRO A 225 4.87 -7.93 -18.48
N TRP A 226 4.24 -7.02 -19.23
CA TRP A 226 2.84 -6.70 -18.99
C TRP A 226 1.99 -7.96 -19.10
N TYR A 227 1.04 -8.17 -18.17
CA TYR A 227 0.21 -9.37 -18.11
C TYR A 227 -0.46 -9.71 -19.46
N HIS A 228 -0.88 -8.68 -20.20
CA HIS A 228 -1.53 -8.82 -21.50
C HIS A 228 -0.56 -8.74 -22.71
N ALA A 229 0.76 -8.81 -22.50
CA ALA A 229 1.76 -8.64 -23.56
C ALA A 229 1.70 -9.72 -24.66
N SER A 230 1.10 -10.88 -24.39
CA SER A 230 0.90 -11.97 -25.35
C SER A 230 -0.37 -11.83 -26.19
N ALA A 231 -1.27 -10.90 -25.85
CA ALA A 231 -2.48 -10.64 -26.62
C ALA A 231 -2.15 -10.04 -28.00
N ALA A 232 -3.07 -10.13 -28.96
CA ALA A 232 -2.90 -9.45 -30.24
C ALA A 232 -2.83 -7.93 -30.04
N LYS A 233 -2.06 -7.21 -30.88
CA LYS A 233 -1.82 -5.76 -30.70
C LYS A 233 -3.12 -4.94 -30.60
N HIS A 234 -4.12 -5.26 -31.42
CA HIS A 234 -5.43 -4.61 -31.36
C HIS A 234 -6.10 -4.79 -29.99
N ASP A 235 -6.00 -6.00 -29.41
CA ASP A 235 -6.58 -6.32 -28.12
C ASP A 235 -5.79 -5.63 -26.98
N GLN A 236 -4.47 -5.53 -27.11
CA GLN A 236 -3.64 -4.75 -26.18
C GLN A 236 -4.07 -3.28 -26.12
N GLU A 237 -4.31 -2.64 -27.26
CA GLU A 237 -4.80 -1.25 -27.32
C GLU A 237 -6.20 -1.12 -26.68
N ALA A 238 -7.10 -2.07 -26.95
CA ALA A 238 -8.43 -2.10 -26.35
C ALA A 238 -8.39 -2.26 -24.82
N ILE A 239 -7.54 -3.18 -24.32
CA ILE A 239 -7.33 -3.40 -22.88
C ILE A 239 -6.74 -2.15 -22.23
N ALA A 240 -5.72 -1.53 -22.84
CA ALA A 240 -5.11 -0.31 -22.30
C ALA A 240 -6.10 0.86 -22.25
N ASN A 241 -6.95 1.02 -23.27
CA ASN A 241 -7.99 2.05 -23.27
C ASN A 241 -9.04 1.80 -22.18
N ARG A 242 -9.51 0.56 -22.01
CA ARG A 242 -10.44 0.20 -20.93
C ARG A 242 -9.83 0.46 -19.55
N LEU A 243 -8.56 0.09 -19.34
CA LEU A 243 -7.84 0.37 -18.10
C LEU A 243 -7.77 1.87 -17.83
N LEU A 244 -7.46 2.68 -18.85
CA LEU A 244 -7.44 4.14 -18.72
C LEU A 244 -8.82 4.69 -18.35
N GLU A 245 -9.88 4.26 -19.02
CA GLU A 245 -11.26 4.70 -18.75
C GLU A 245 -11.69 4.37 -17.32
N ASN A 246 -11.41 3.16 -16.85
CA ASN A 246 -11.70 2.75 -15.47
C ASN A 246 -10.90 3.57 -14.45
N CYS A 247 -9.60 3.79 -14.71
CA CYS A 247 -8.76 4.65 -13.88
C CYS A 247 -9.26 6.10 -13.85
N GLN A 248 -9.77 6.62 -14.97
CA GLN A 248 -10.38 7.96 -15.04
C GLN A 248 -11.67 8.04 -14.23
N GLY A 249 -12.50 7.00 -14.23
CA GLY A 249 -13.69 6.92 -13.38
C GLY A 249 -13.35 7.01 -11.90
N LEU A 250 -12.46 6.13 -11.42
CA LEU A 250 -11.98 6.16 -10.03
C LEU A 250 -11.28 7.48 -9.67
N HIS A 251 -10.50 8.04 -10.61
CA HIS A 251 -9.87 9.34 -10.42
C HIS A 251 -10.87 10.46 -10.18
N GLN A 252 -12.00 10.49 -10.90
CA GLN A 252 -13.06 11.47 -10.68
C GLN A 252 -13.65 11.34 -9.27
N GLU A 253 -13.90 10.11 -8.80
CA GLU A 253 -14.38 9.84 -7.45
C GLU A 253 -13.37 10.32 -6.39
N ILE A 254 -12.09 10.01 -6.57
CA ILE A 254 -11.00 10.48 -5.69
C ILE A 254 -10.94 12.01 -5.66
N MET A 255 -11.01 12.67 -6.81
CA MET A 255 -10.93 14.13 -6.92
C MET A 255 -12.13 14.86 -6.32
N GLY A 256 -13.30 14.22 -6.32
CA GLY A 256 -14.53 14.70 -5.69
C GLY A 256 -14.65 14.33 -4.20
N HIS A 257 -13.75 13.51 -3.67
CA HIS A 257 -13.83 13.02 -2.30
C HIS A 257 -13.49 14.12 -1.27
N PRO A 258 -14.20 14.23 -0.14
CA PRO A 258 -13.91 15.25 0.90
C PRO A 258 -12.49 15.20 1.49
N ALA A 259 -11.86 14.02 1.47
CA ALA A 259 -10.47 13.85 1.90
C ALA A 259 -9.44 14.40 0.89
N MET A 260 -9.85 14.70 -0.35
CA MET A 260 -8.99 15.33 -1.35
C MET A 260 -8.85 16.83 -1.05
N THR A 261 -7.78 17.19 -0.35
CA THR A 261 -7.45 18.59 -0.07
C THR A 261 -6.74 19.24 -1.27
N GLU A 262 -6.78 20.57 -1.32
CA GLU A 262 -6.00 21.33 -2.31
C GLU A 262 -4.50 21.07 -2.18
N ALA A 263 -3.99 20.92 -0.96
CA ALA A 263 -2.59 20.56 -0.70
C ALA A 263 -2.22 19.20 -1.30
N LEU A 264 -3.07 18.18 -1.13
CA LEU A 264 -2.83 16.85 -1.72
C LEU A 264 -2.86 16.90 -3.26
N ARG A 265 -3.82 17.64 -3.83
CA ARG A 265 -3.91 17.84 -5.29
C ARG A 265 -2.67 18.52 -5.85
N ASN A 266 -2.22 19.60 -5.21
CA ASN A 266 -1.09 20.41 -5.66
C ASN A 266 0.25 19.68 -5.58
N ARG A 267 0.36 18.64 -4.75
CA ARG A 267 1.55 17.78 -4.65
C ARG A 267 1.52 16.61 -5.63
N GLY A 268 0.36 16.31 -6.19
CA GLY A 268 0.13 15.05 -6.89
C GLY A 268 0.00 13.88 -5.91
N PHE A 269 -0.47 12.76 -6.43
CA PHE A 269 -0.71 11.57 -5.65
C PHE A 269 -0.60 10.32 -6.53
N VAL A 270 -0.53 9.17 -5.89
CA VAL A 270 -0.63 7.88 -6.57
C VAL A 270 -1.76 7.08 -5.94
N PHE A 271 -2.42 6.25 -6.75
CA PHE A 271 -3.33 5.24 -6.25
C PHE A 271 -3.12 3.94 -7.00
N ASP A 272 -3.29 2.83 -6.29
CA ASP A 272 -3.16 1.49 -6.83
C ASP A 272 -4.55 0.95 -7.19
N VAL A 273 -4.67 0.31 -8.34
CA VAL A 273 -5.90 -0.32 -8.84
C VAL A 273 -5.65 -1.78 -9.18
N TYR A 274 -6.67 -2.61 -9.05
CA TYR A 274 -6.61 -4.03 -9.41
C TYR A 274 -7.64 -4.30 -10.51
N GLU A 275 -7.19 -4.87 -11.64
CA GLU A 275 -8.09 -5.32 -12.70
C GLU A 275 -8.72 -6.65 -12.29
N ASP A 276 -10.02 -6.66 -11.95
CA ASP A 276 -10.71 -7.88 -11.56
C ASP A 276 -11.10 -8.72 -12.80
N PRO A 277 -10.53 -9.93 -12.99
CA PRO A 277 -10.85 -10.78 -14.13
C PRO A 277 -12.32 -11.19 -14.20
N SER A 278 -13.03 -11.19 -13.06
CA SER A 278 -14.44 -11.59 -12.98
C SER A 278 -15.42 -10.56 -13.56
N THR A 279 -14.92 -9.36 -13.88
CA THR A 279 -15.72 -8.25 -14.46
C THR A 279 -15.55 -8.11 -15.98
N GLN A 280 -14.83 -9.03 -16.62
CA GLN A 280 -14.68 -9.14 -18.08
C GLN A 280 -15.72 -10.10 -18.68
#